data_AF-I4Z2S7-F1
#
_entry.id   AF-I4Z2S7-F1
#
_cell.length_a   1.000
_cell.length_b   1.000
_cell.length_c   1.000
_cell.angle_alpha   90.00
_cell.angle_beta   90.00
_cell.angle_gamma   90.00
#
_symmetry.space_group_name_H-M   'P 1'
#
loop_
_entity.id
_entity.type
_entity.pdbx_description
1 polymer ?
#
loop_
_entity_poly.entity_id
_entity_poly.type
_entity_poly.pdbx_seq_one_letter_code
_entity_poly.pdbx_strand_id
1 'polypeptide(L)'
;MRSFLLAAIGIGLASPPAIAEGLSLAGSLWQCTRASDRSQFVITFYPGGGVGGGEFENGEVSPYIFDASRTKTGEWPGRWKQTGRRFTWAFPDQSMRIDGSLSGPGQVNARLTGTETLPGQHSAVSCSALSKLPKIGEGLVIPRNGRFMDLDREEGELKVPAGISLQEPEEK
;
A
#
# COMPACT_ATOMS: atom_id res chain seq x y z
N MET A 1 38.16 33.98 44.85
CA MET A 1 37.12 32.94 44.77
C MET A 1 36.39 33.12 43.43
N ARG A 2 36.60 32.21 42.47
CA ARG A 2 35.97 32.26 41.13
C ARG A 2 34.91 31.16 41.08
N SER A 3 33.65 31.58 40.95
CA SER A 3 32.48 30.71 40.88
C SER A 3 32.30 30.22 39.45
N PHE A 4 32.20 28.90 39.24
CA PHE A 4 31.83 28.30 37.95
C PHE A 4 30.34 27.94 37.99
N LEU A 5 29.55 28.63 37.15
CA LEU A 5 28.16 28.31 36.87
C LEU A 5 28.11 27.08 35.95
N LEU A 6 27.49 25.99 36.42
CA LEU A 6 27.16 24.80 35.63
C LEU A 6 25.83 25.04 34.91
N ALA A 7 25.85 25.09 33.58
CA ALA A 7 24.66 25.05 32.75
C ALA A 7 24.28 23.58 32.47
N ALA A 8 23.15 23.13 33.02
CA ALA A 8 22.57 21.84 32.71
C ALA A 8 21.76 21.94 31.40
N ILE A 9 22.27 21.33 30.34
CA ILE A 9 21.54 21.16 29.08
C ILE A 9 20.64 19.93 29.24
N GLY A 10 19.33 20.16 29.38
CA GLY A 10 18.33 19.11 29.36
C GLY A 10 18.19 18.52 27.96
N ILE A 11 18.65 17.28 27.78
CA ILE A 11 18.42 16.51 26.55
C ILE A 11 16.97 16.03 26.61
N GLY A 12 16.10 16.66 25.81
CA GLY A 12 14.76 16.16 25.55
C GLY A 12 14.86 14.86 24.74
N LEU A 13 14.72 13.72 25.43
CA LEU A 13 14.54 12.41 24.79
C LEU A 13 13.17 12.40 24.11
N ALA A 14 13.12 12.81 22.84
CA ALA A 14 11.99 12.51 21.98
C ALA A 14 12.02 11.01 21.69
N SER A 15 11.25 10.23 22.45
CA SER A 15 11.06 8.81 22.18
C SER A 15 10.51 8.65 20.76
N PRO A 16 11.15 7.87 19.86
CA PRO A 16 10.52 7.49 18.61
C PRO A 16 9.22 6.74 18.93
N PRO A 17 8.15 6.91 18.15
CA PRO A 17 6.94 6.12 18.34
C PRO A 17 7.32 4.66 18.18
N ALA A 18 7.15 3.88 19.24
CA ALA A 18 7.31 2.44 19.22
C ALA A 18 6.37 1.88 18.16
N ILE A 19 6.91 1.54 16.99
CA ILE A 19 6.20 0.71 16.02
C ILE A 19 6.10 -0.64 16.69
N ALA A 20 4.91 -0.99 17.17
CA ALA A 20 4.67 -2.28 17.77
C ALA A 20 5.09 -3.38 16.79
N GLU A 21 6.20 -4.06 17.09
CA GLU A 21 6.70 -5.21 16.36
C GLU A 21 5.57 -6.24 16.29
N GLY A 22 5.05 -6.48 15.08
CA GLY A 22 4.01 -7.49 14.84
C GLY A 22 2.70 -6.99 14.21
N LEU A 23 2.54 -5.69 13.95
CA LEU A 23 1.30 -5.13 13.34
C LEU A 23 1.55 -4.28 12.09
N SER A 24 2.75 -4.30 11.51
CA SER A 24 3.06 -3.49 10.32
C SER A 24 2.35 -4.03 9.08
N LEU A 25 1.69 -3.15 8.33
CA LEU A 25 1.17 -3.47 6.99
C LEU A 25 2.28 -3.48 5.93
N ALA A 26 3.47 -2.91 6.19
CA ALA A 26 4.54 -2.88 5.21
C ALA A 26 4.95 -4.30 4.77
N GLY A 27 4.92 -4.55 3.46
CA GLY A 27 5.22 -5.84 2.85
C GLY A 27 4.09 -6.87 2.93
N SER A 28 2.87 -6.46 3.30
CA SER A 28 1.74 -7.37 3.46
C SER A 28 0.78 -7.37 2.27
N LEU A 29 0.10 -8.49 2.08
CA LEU A 29 -0.88 -8.74 1.04
C LEU A 29 -2.20 -9.18 1.67
N TRP A 30 -3.31 -8.69 1.13
CA TRP A 30 -4.64 -8.89 1.72
C TRP A 30 -5.67 -9.17 0.63
N GLN A 31 -6.54 -10.14 0.85
CA GLN A 31 -7.78 -10.32 0.09
C GLN A 31 -8.93 -9.73 0.88
N CYS A 32 -9.71 -8.89 0.22
CA CYS A 32 -10.78 -8.11 0.80
C CYS A 32 -12.12 -8.46 0.17
N THR A 33 -13.19 -8.25 0.93
CA THR A 33 -14.56 -8.40 0.46
C THR A 33 -15.37 -7.17 0.82
N ARG A 34 -16.05 -6.60 -0.18
CA ARG A 34 -17.00 -5.49 0.00
C ARG A 34 -18.32 -6.02 0.58
N ALA A 35 -18.87 -5.34 1.57
CA ALA A 35 -20.15 -5.72 2.16
C ALA A 35 -21.34 -5.40 1.24
N SER A 36 -21.19 -4.38 0.38
CA SER A 36 -22.24 -3.88 -0.53
C SER A 36 -22.72 -4.93 -1.54
N ASP A 37 -21.78 -5.61 -2.19
CA ASP A 37 -22.05 -6.47 -3.36
C ASP A 37 -21.30 -7.80 -3.29
N ARG A 38 -20.53 -8.04 -2.22
CA ARG A 38 -19.70 -9.23 -2.03
C ARG A 38 -18.56 -9.38 -3.04
N SER A 39 -18.29 -8.36 -3.85
CA SER A 39 -17.11 -8.31 -4.72
C SER A 39 -15.84 -8.41 -3.89
N GLN A 40 -14.80 -8.96 -4.52
CA GLN A 40 -13.52 -9.22 -3.88
C GLN A 40 -12.41 -8.52 -4.63
N PHE A 41 -11.39 -8.12 -3.89
CA PHE A 41 -10.21 -7.46 -4.43
C PHE A 41 -8.99 -7.78 -3.57
N VAL A 42 -7.81 -7.57 -4.13
CA VAL A 42 -6.54 -7.76 -3.44
C VAL A 42 -5.85 -6.41 -3.24
N ILE A 43 -5.15 -6.27 -2.12
CA ILE A 43 -4.34 -5.08 -1.80
C ILE A 43 -2.95 -5.53 -1.39
N THR A 44 -1.94 -4.82 -1.87
CA THR A 44 -0.55 -4.95 -1.42
C THR A 44 -0.05 -3.63 -0.85
N PHE A 45 0.57 -3.69 0.33
CA PHE A 45 1.14 -2.54 1.03
C PHE A 45 2.67 -2.58 0.91
N TYR A 46 3.24 -1.73 0.06
CA TYR A 46 4.69 -1.70 -0.15
C TYR A 46 5.42 -0.99 1.01
N PRO A 47 6.60 -1.48 1.44
CA PRO A 47 7.40 -0.82 2.50
C PRO A 47 7.75 0.65 2.22
N GLY A 48 7.81 1.06 0.95
CA GLY A 48 8.06 2.45 0.54
C GLY A 48 6.83 3.38 0.59
N GLY A 49 5.74 2.98 1.24
CA GLY A 49 4.50 3.77 1.36
C GLY A 49 3.55 3.69 0.17
N GLY A 50 3.91 2.92 -0.85
CA GLY A 50 3.06 2.64 -2.00
C GLY A 50 1.99 1.60 -1.69
N VAL A 51 0.84 1.70 -2.33
CA VAL A 51 -0.20 0.67 -2.29
C VAL A 51 -0.63 0.35 -3.71
N GLY A 52 -0.85 -0.93 -3.97
CA GLY A 52 -1.40 -1.45 -5.21
C GLY A 52 -2.56 -2.39 -4.90
N GLY A 53 -3.31 -2.74 -5.93
CA GLY A 53 -4.43 -3.65 -5.79
C GLY A 53 -5.02 -4.06 -7.12
N GLY A 54 -6.09 -4.83 -7.06
CA GLY A 54 -6.86 -5.23 -8.22
C GLY A 54 -8.11 -5.99 -7.82
N GLU A 55 -9.12 -6.00 -8.69
CA GLU A 55 -10.31 -6.82 -8.50
C GLU A 55 -9.94 -8.31 -8.60
N PHE A 56 -10.57 -9.14 -7.78
CA PHE A 56 -10.33 -10.57 -7.71
C PHE A 56 -11.58 -11.32 -8.16
N GLU A 57 -11.44 -12.09 -9.23
CA GLU A 57 -12.52 -12.86 -9.82
C GLU A 57 -11.97 -14.17 -10.40
N ASN A 58 -12.67 -15.28 -10.21
CA ASN A 58 -12.31 -16.60 -10.76
C ASN A 58 -10.88 -17.08 -10.45
N GLY A 59 -10.33 -16.70 -9.28
CA GLY A 59 -8.96 -17.08 -8.89
C GLY A 59 -7.87 -16.19 -9.46
N GLU A 60 -8.24 -15.17 -10.24
CA GLU A 60 -7.34 -14.25 -10.90
C GLU A 60 -7.52 -12.81 -10.42
N VAL A 61 -6.45 -12.01 -10.50
CA VAL A 61 -6.44 -10.59 -10.16
C VAL A 61 -6.37 -9.75 -11.42
N SER A 62 -7.30 -8.80 -11.56
CA SER A 62 -7.28 -7.73 -12.55
C SER A 62 -6.70 -6.46 -11.92
N PRO A 63 -5.44 -6.07 -12.21
CA PRO A 63 -4.76 -4.97 -11.54
C PRO A 63 -5.44 -3.62 -11.75
N TYR A 64 -5.45 -2.77 -10.72
CA TYR A 64 -5.82 -1.38 -10.87
C TYR A 64 -4.80 -0.62 -11.71
N ILE A 65 -5.30 0.18 -12.65
CA ILE A 65 -4.50 1.07 -13.48
C ILE A 65 -4.49 2.46 -12.85
N PHE A 66 -3.29 3.00 -12.66
CA PHE A 66 -3.10 4.33 -12.09
C PHE A 66 -2.76 5.35 -13.16
N ASP A 67 -3.42 6.50 -13.10
CA ASP A 67 -2.96 7.69 -13.80
C ASP A 67 -1.81 8.34 -13.03
N ALA A 68 -0.58 8.04 -13.47
CA ALA A 68 0.63 8.59 -12.87
C ALA A 68 1.00 9.98 -13.44
N SER A 69 0.24 10.57 -14.37
CA SER A 69 0.60 11.83 -15.04
C SER A 69 0.79 13.01 -14.08
N ARG A 70 0.10 12.98 -12.93
CA ARG A 70 0.19 13.99 -11.86
C ARG A 70 1.06 13.56 -10.68
N THR A 71 1.67 12.38 -10.75
CA THR A 71 2.53 11.85 -9.69
C THR A 71 3.97 12.32 -9.91
N LYS A 72 4.61 12.84 -8.85
CA LYS A 72 6.01 13.29 -8.92
C LYS A 72 6.98 12.11 -8.97
N THR A 73 8.18 12.38 -9.48
CA THR A 73 9.33 11.46 -9.44
C THR A 73 9.54 10.91 -8.04
N GLY A 74 9.61 9.59 -7.93
CA GLY A 74 9.85 8.91 -6.65
C GLY A 74 8.64 8.84 -5.72
N GLU A 75 7.47 9.33 -6.12
CA GLU A 75 6.23 9.15 -5.38
C GLU A 75 5.38 8.02 -5.96
N TRP A 76 4.59 7.38 -5.10
CA TRP A 76 3.58 6.42 -5.52
C TRP A 76 2.26 7.13 -5.88
N PRO A 77 1.56 6.73 -6.97
CA PRO A 77 0.22 7.23 -7.26
C PRO A 77 -0.78 6.76 -6.18
N GLY A 78 -0.71 5.49 -5.77
CA GLY A 78 -1.41 4.96 -4.61
C GLY A 78 -0.57 5.02 -3.35
N ARG A 79 -1.13 5.52 -2.25
CA ARG A 79 -0.37 5.70 -0.98
C ARG A 79 -1.11 5.13 0.21
N TRP A 80 -0.34 4.63 1.17
CA TRP A 80 -0.87 4.24 2.48
C TRP A 80 -0.09 4.86 3.63
N LYS A 81 -0.75 4.95 4.78
CA LYS A 81 -0.17 5.34 6.06
C LYS A 81 -0.77 4.48 7.15
N GLN A 82 0.02 4.18 8.18
CA GLN A 82 -0.44 3.49 9.37
C GLN A 82 0.05 4.20 10.63
N THR A 83 -0.86 4.35 11.59
CA THR A 83 -0.58 4.89 12.92
C THR A 83 -1.12 3.91 13.95
N GLY A 84 -0.20 3.16 14.58
CA GLY A 84 -0.56 2.06 15.48
C GLY A 84 -1.39 1.02 14.74
N ARG A 85 -2.65 0.81 15.18
CA ARG A 85 -3.57 -0.15 14.56
C ARG A 85 -4.44 0.43 13.46
N ARG A 86 -4.42 1.74 13.25
CA ARG A 86 -5.24 2.39 12.21
C ARG A 86 -4.43 2.60 10.96
N PHE A 87 -5.08 2.49 9.81
CA PHE A 87 -4.45 2.78 8.52
C PHE A 87 -5.41 3.55 7.63
N THR A 88 -4.82 4.23 6.66
CA THR A 88 -5.50 4.83 5.52
C THR A 88 -4.74 4.43 4.28
N TRP A 89 -5.45 4.00 3.24
CA TRP A 89 -4.96 3.92 1.87
C TRP A 89 -5.80 4.86 1.00
N ALA A 90 -5.15 5.54 0.06
CA ALA A 90 -5.83 6.29 -1.00
C ALA A 90 -5.26 6.02 -2.40
N PHE A 91 -6.16 6.00 -3.39
CA PHE A 91 -5.90 6.14 -4.82
C PHE A 91 -6.56 7.44 -5.30
N PRO A 92 -5.82 8.57 -5.29
CA PRO A 92 -6.40 9.88 -5.54
C PRO A 92 -6.98 10.04 -6.96
N ASP A 93 -6.38 9.39 -7.95
CA ASP A 93 -6.83 9.39 -9.34
C ASP A 93 -8.17 8.68 -9.52
N GLN A 94 -8.38 7.59 -8.81
CA GLN A 94 -9.64 6.84 -8.80
C GLN A 94 -10.66 7.37 -7.77
N SER A 95 -10.31 8.43 -7.02
CA SER A 95 -11.11 8.94 -5.90
C SER A 95 -11.51 7.84 -4.90
N MET A 96 -10.64 6.82 -4.75
CA MET A 96 -10.86 5.68 -3.87
C MET A 96 -10.04 5.85 -2.60
N ARG A 97 -10.64 5.55 -1.45
CA ARG A 97 -9.96 5.57 -0.16
C ARG A 97 -10.48 4.45 0.73
N ILE A 98 -9.59 3.80 1.46
CA ILE A 98 -9.96 2.87 2.53
C ILE A 98 -9.36 3.34 3.85
N ASP A 99 -10.21 3.60 4.82
CA ASP A 99 -9.83 3.81 6.21
C ASP A 99 -10.15 2.58 7.02
N GLY A 100 -9.24 2.14 7.88
CA GLY A 100 -9.48 0.93 8.63
C GLY A 100 -8.61 0.71 9.83
N SER A 101 -8.72 -0.49 10.38
CA SER A 101 -7.91 -0.96 11.49
C SER A 101 -7.48 -2.41 11.33
N LEU A 102 -6.33 -2.71 11.91
CA LEU A 102 -5.76 -4.03 12.07
C LEU A 102 -6.12 -4.61 13.44
N SER A 103 -6.47 -5.89 13.48
CA SER A 103 -6.77 -6.64 14.69
C SER A 103 -6.16 -8.03 14.63
N GLY A 104 -5.92 -8.65 15.79
CA GLY A 104 -5.33 -9.99 15.88
C GLY A 104 -3.83 -9.97 16.22
N PRO A 105 -3.31 -11.04 16.84
CA PRO A 105 -1.90 -11.17 17.19
C PRO A 105 -1.08 -11.66 15.98
N GLY A 106 -0.11 -10.86 15.55
CA GLY A 106 0.78 -11.18 14.43
C GLY A 106 0.08 -11.23 13.06
N GLN A 107 0.85 -11.26 11.98
CA GLN A 107 0.32 -11.13 10.62
C GLN A 107 -0.59 -12.29 10.17
N VAL A 108 -0.33 -13.53 10.64
CA VAL A 108 -1.06 -14.74 10.22
C VAL A 108 -2.51 -14.76 10.73
N ASN A 109 -2.75 -14.24 11.94
CA ASN A 109 -4.09 -14.13 12.52
C ASN A 109 -4.64 -12.70 12.44
N ALA A 110 -3.95 -11.82 11.71
CA ALA A 110 -4.38 -10.46 11.59
C ALA A 110 -5.59 -10.37 10.66
N ARG A 111 -6.57 -9.60 11.12
CA ARG A 111 -7.77 -9.23 10.37
C ARG A 111 -7.76 -7.74 10.16
N LEU A 112 -7.91 -7.35 8.91
CA LEU A 112 -8.05 -5.96 8.50
C LEU A 112 -9.53 -5.70 8.25
N THR A 113 -10.04 -4.61 8.80
CA THR A 113 -11.40 -4.12 8.54
C THR A 113 -11.34 -2.65 8.21
N GLY A 114 -12.23 -2.17 7.36
CA GLY A 114 -12.27 -0.75 7.01
C GLY A 114 -13.55 -0.35 6.28
N THR A 115 -13.55 0.88 5.81
CA THR A 115 -14.61 1.45 4.97
C THR A 115 -13.97 1.96 3.70
N GLU A 116 -14.35 1.38 2.57
CA GLU A 116 -14.08 1.92 1.25
C GLU A 116 -14.99 3.11 0.98
N THR A 117 -14.43 4.16 0.42
CA THR A 117 -15.12 5.34 -0.07
C THR A 117 -14.75 5.54 -1.54
N LEU A 118 -15.79 5.59 -2.37
CA LEU A 118 -15.78 5.93 -3.78
C LEU A 118 -16.77 7.08 -4.02
N PRO A 119 -16.71 7.79 -5.16
CA PRO A 119 -17.71 8.81 -5.48
C PRO A 119 -19.13 8.25 -5.41
N GLY A 120 -19.92 8.70 -4.43
CA GLY A 120 -21.31 8.28 -4.24
C GLY A 120 -21.50 6.91 -3.57
N GLN A 121 -20.44 6.24 -3.11
CA GLN A 121 -20.54 4.93 -2.49
C GLN A 121 -19.63 4.80 -1.26
N HIS A 122 -20.16 4.15 -0.21
CA HIS A 122 -19.39 3.72 0.94
C HIS A 122 -19.68 2.24 1.18
N SER A 123 -18.64 1.44 1.39
CA SER A 123 -18.77 0.00 1.60
C SER A 123 -17.88 -0.45 2.75
N ALA A 124 -18.46 -1.19 3.70
CA ALA A 124 -17.65 -1.84 4.71
C ALA A 124 -16.81 -2.94 4.05
N VAL A 125 -15.55 -3.06 4.46
CA VAL A 125 -14.59 -4.01 3.92
C VAL A 125 -14.04 -4.86 5.05
N SER A 126 -13.95 -6.18 4.81
CA SER A 126 -13.23 -7.12 5.67
C SER A 126 -12.18 -7.82 4.83
N CYS A 127 -10.97 -7.96 5.35
CA CYS A 127 -9.87 -8.61 4.67
C CYS A 127 -9.16 -9.66 5.53
N SER A 128 -8.62 -10.66 4.84
CA SER A 128 -7.75 -11.70 5.37
C SER A 128 -6.38 -11.59 4.73
N ALA A 129 -5.33 -11.85 5.52
CA ALA A 129 -3.97 -11.86 5.02
C ALA A 129 -3.78 -12.97 3.98
N LEU A 130 -3.00 -12.67 2.95
CA LEU A 130 -2.53 -13.64 1.96
C LEU A 130 -1.02 -13.82 2.09
N SER A 131 -0.56 -15.04 1.87
CA SER A 131 0.88 -15.36 1.81
C SER A 131 1.48 -15.14 0.42
N LYS A 132 0.67 -15.27 -0.64
CA LYS A 132 1.08 -15.11 -2.04
C LYS A 132 -0.02 -14.41 -2.83
N LEU A 133 0.39 -13.59 -3.80
CA LEU A 133 -0.52 -12.94 -4.75
C LEU A 133 -1.17 -14.00 -5.65
N PRO A 134 -2.50 -14.01 -5.83
CA PRO A 134 -3.13 -14.89 -6.80
C PRO A 134 -2.66 -14.57 -8.22
N LYS A 135 -2.91 -15.48 -9.16
CA LYS A 135 -2.50 -15.32 -10.56
C LYS A 135 -3.05 -13.98 -11.08
N ILE A 136 -2.25 -13.21 -11.80
CA ILE A 136 -2.74 -12.04 -12.53
C ILE A 136 -3.42 -12.56 -13.79
N GLY A 137 -4.68 -12.17 -14.00
CA GLY A 137 -5.48 -12.66 -15.12
C GLY A 137 -4.93 -12.25 -16.48
N GLU A 138 -5.32 -12.99 -17.51
CA GLU A 138 -4.91 -12.72 -18.89
C GLU A 138 -5.61 -11.46 -19.42
N GLY A 139 -4.84 -10.43 -19.78
CA GLY A 139 -5.36 -9.11 -20.15
C GLY A 139 -4.34 -7.98 -20.01
N LEU A 140 -4.75 -6.72 -20.14
CA LEU A 140 -3.87 -5.53 -20.06
C LEU A 140 -3.21 -5.40 -18.68
N VAL A 141 -1.96 -5.89 -18.55
CA VAL A 141 -1.13 -5.68 -17.35
C VAL A 141 -0.09 -4.58 -17.57
N ILE A 142 -0.12 -3.54 -16.74
CA ILE A 142 0.82 -2.43 -16.82
C ILE A 142 2.20 -2.85 -16.29
N PRO A 143 3.27 -2.61 -17.04
CA PRO A 143 4.61 -3.15 -16.78
C PRO A 143 5.56 -2.26 -15.95
N ARG A 144 6.63 -2.88 -15.39
CA ARG A 144 7.69 -2.19 -14.60
C ARG A 144 8.41 -1.07 -15.36
N ASN A 145 8.42 -1.10 -16.70
CA ASN A 145 9.30 -0.27 -17.54
C ASN A 145 8.58 0.33 -18.76
N GLY A 146 7.23 0.40 -18.76
CA GLY A 146 6.46 0.80 -19.94
C GLY A 146 6.39 -0.25 -21.09
N ARG A 147 6.83 -1.51 -20.88
CA ARG A 147 6.65 -2.64 -21.84
C ARG A 147 5.92 -3.83 -21.23
N PHE A 148 4.74 -4.21 -21.77
CA PHE A 148 3.79 -5.22 -21.26
C PHE A 148 4.43 -6.37 -20.47
N MET A 149 3.80 -6.79 -19.36
CA MET A 149 4.26 -7.98 -18.65
C MET A 149 4.08 -9.22 -19.52
N ASP A 150 5.11 -10.06 -19.53
CA ASP A 150 5.07 -11.40 -20.10
C ASP A 150 4.20 -12.31 -19.20
N LEU A 151 3.14 -12.88 -19.77
CA LEU A 151 2.17 -13.74 -19.06
C LEU A 151 2.75 -15.11 -18.70
N ASP A 152 3.91 -15.47 -19.26
CA ASP A 152 4.53 -16.78 -19.12
C ASP A 152 5.25 -17.01 -17.77
N ARG A 153 5.24 -16.03 -16.86
CA ARG A 153 5.77 -16.18 -15.49
C ARG A 153 4.65 -16.20 -14.48
N GLU A 154 4.48 -17.34 -13.78
CA GLU A 154 3.49 -17.60 -12.72
C GLU A 154 3.57 -16.67 -11.48
N GLU A 155 4.46 -15.66 -11.50
CA GLU A 155 4.66 -14.67 -10.45
C GLU A 155 4.52 -13.28 -11.04
N GLY A 156 3.27 -12.86 -11.21
CA GLY A 156 2.95 -11.46 -11.46
C GLY A 156 3.18 -10.64 -10.19
N GLU A 157 3.74 -9.45 -10.30
CA GLU A 157 3.65 -8.45 -9.24
C GLU A 157 2.67 -7.37 -9.69
N LEU A 158 1.80 -6.92 -8.78
CA LEU A 158 0.92 -5.76 -8.99
C LEU A 158 1.76 -4.49 -9.14
N LYS A 159 2.28 -4.23 -10.32
CA LYS A 159 3.16 -3.08 -10.56
C LYS A 159 2.32 -1.83 -10.68
N VAL A 160 2.46 -0.97 -9.68
CA VAL A 160 2.20 0.45 -9.83
C VAL A 160 3.21 0.99 -10.86
N PRO A 161 2.83 1.89 -11.81
CA PRO A 161 3.75 2.36 -12.84
C PRO A 161 5.02 2.96 -12.23
N ALA A 162 6.15 2.26 -12.35
CA ALA A 162 7.47 2.82 -12.10
C ALA A 162 7.89 3.54 -13.39
N GLY A 163 7.61 4.84 -13.44
CA GLY A 163 7.69 5.63 -14.66
C GLY A 163 8.38 6.97 -14.51
N ILE A 164 9.28 7.13 -13.54
CA ILE A 164 10.24 8.25 -13.61
C ILE A 164 11.65 7.73 -13.41
N SER A 165 12.43 7.85 -14.49
CA SER A 165 13.84 7.48 -14.60
C SER A 165 14.64 7.95 -13.39
N LEU A 166 15.32 7.02 -12.72
CA LEU A 166 16.49 7.35 -11.90
C LEU A 166 17.73 7.30 -12.81
N GLN A 167 17.83 8.27 -13.72
CA GLN A 167 19.06 8.85 -14.30
C GLN A 167 18.71 9.69 -15.54
N GLU A 168 19.35 10.86 -15.65
CA GLU A 168 19.36 11.68 -16.86
C GLU A 168 20.04 10.91 -18.00
N PRO A 169 19.51 10.90 -19.23
CA PRO A 169 20.28 10.44 -20.37
C PRO A 169 21.40 11.45 -20.63
N GLU A 170 22.66 11.01 -20.47
CA GLU A 170 23.79 11.69 -21.10
C GLU A 170 23.55 11.69 -22.61
N GLU A 171 23.30 12.88 -23.16
CA GLU A 171 23.37 13.12 -24.60
C GLU A 171 24.82 12.91 -25.06
N LYS A 172 25.00 12.09 -26.09
CA LYS A 172 26.22 12.06 -26.88
C LYS A 172 25.87 12.12 -28.37
#